data_AF-A0A2C9L8J3-F1
#
_entry.id   AF-A0A2C9L8J3-F1
#
_cell.length_a   1.000
_cell.length_b   1.000
_cell.length_c   1.000
_cell.angle_alpha   90.00
_cell.angle_beta   90.00
_cell.angle_gamma   90.00
#
_symmetry.space_group_name_H-M   'P 1'
#
loop_
_entity.id
_entity.type
_entity.pdbx_description
1 polymer ?
#
loop_
_entity_poly.entity_id
_entity_poly.type
_entity_poly.pdbx_seq_one_letter_code
_entity_poly.pdbx_strand_id
1 'polypeptide(L)'
;MTLSLTDLTVSCLQLTSEILYVLHYVLDDSVIDFMSLSTLPIGWMRYTGLNISGWITALIATERCFCVVIPFHVKRLCTRPLYIIALVAIYCVYFGFVIPVIILERFTWQPLPADNYNATVHYVLTVAVDDTIVTLEKLLDSICVFGFALLSQIVLL
;
A
#
# COMPACT_ATOMS: atom_id res chain seq x y z
N MET A 1 17.82 -8.33 -2.23
CA MET A 1 16.86 -9.43 -2.48
C MET A 1 15.48 -9.09 -1.97
N THR A 2 15.34 -8.53 -0.76
CA THR A 2 14.04 -8.05 -0.24
C THR A 2 13.43 -6.92 -1.09
N LEU A 3 14.23 -5.92 -1.50
CA LEU A 3 13.77 -4.85 -2.39
C LEU A 3 13.20 -5.37 -3.73
N SER A 4 13.93 -6.25 -4.41
CA SER A 4 13.47 -6.83 -5.68
C SER A 4 12.21 -7.67 -5.54
N LEU A 5 12.01 -8.31 -4.37
CA LEU A 5 10.79 -9.08 -4.09
C LEU A 5 9.60 -8.15 -3.88
N THR A 6 9.78 -7.03 -3.17
CA THR A 6 8.72 -6.02 -3.01
C THR A 6 8.37 -5.35 -4.33
N ASP A 7 9.36 -5.00 -5.15
CA ASP A 7 9.12 -4.38 -6.46
C ASP A 7 8.38 -5.33 -7.41
N LEU A 8 8.73 -6.62 -7.39
CA LEU A 8 8.02 -7.64 -8.16
C LEU A 8 6.57 -7.79 -7.68
N THR A 9 6.35 -7.80 -6.36
CA THR A 9 5.00 -7.91 -5.79
C THR A 9 4.13 -6.70 -6.18
N VAL A 10 4.68 -5.48 -6.10
CA VAL A 10 4.00 -4.25 -6.53
C VAL A 10 3.69 -4.29 -8.02
N SER A 11 4.64 -4.74 -8.84
CA SER A 11 4.45 -4.85 -10.29
C SER A 11 3.35 -5.86 -10.65
N CYS A 12 3.30 -7.00 -9.94
CA CYS A 12 2.23 -7.99 -10.11
C CYS A 12 0.87 -7.41 -9.72
N LEU A 13 0.75 -6.70 -8.59
CA LEU A 13 -0.49 -6.06 -8.16
C LEU A 13 -0.96 -5.01 -9.17
N GLN A 14 -0.02 -4.22 -9.71
CA GLN A 14 -0.35 -3.24 -10.72
C GLN A 14 -0.85 -3.90 -12.01
N LEU A 15 -0.21 -5.00 -12.44
CA LEU A 15 -0.70 -5.78 -13.58
C LEU A 15 -2.12 -6.31 -13.34
N THR A 16 -2.41 -6.81 -12.13
CA THR A 16 -3.76 -7.26 -11.76
C THR A 16 -4.79 -6.12 -11.84
N SER A 17 -4.43 -4.91 -11.42
CA SER A 17 -5.30 -3.73 -11.55
C SER A 17 -5.65 -3.43 -13.01
N GLU A 18 -4.66 -3.44 -13.90
CA GLU A 18 -4.88 -3.18 -15.34
C GLU A 18 -5.74 -4.28 -15.98
N ILE A 19 -5.55 -5.55 -15.59
CA ILE A 19 -6.38 -6.65 -16.06
C ILE A 19 -7.84 -6.46 -15.64
N LEU A 20 -8.10 -6.03 -14.40
CA LEU A 20 -9.46 -5.76 -13.93
C LEU A 20 -10.10 -4.55 -14.62
N TYR A 21 -9.31 -3.54 -14.96
CA TYR A 21 -9.77 -2.41 -15.75
C TYR A 21 -10.21 -2.84 -17.16
N VAL A 22 -9.41 -3.67 -17.83
CA VAL A 22 -9.79 -4.24 -19.14
C VAL A 22 -11.01 -5.15 -19.00
N LEU A 23 -11.08 -5.96 -17.94
CA LEU A 23 -12.21 -6.84 -17.69
C LEU A 23 -13.51 -6.05 -17.48
N HIS A 24 -13.46 -4.93 -16.77
CA HIS A 24 -14.61 -4.03 -16.61
C HIS A 24 -15.14 -3.55 -17.97
N TYR A 25 -14.24 -3.13 -18.87
CA TYR A 25 -14.62 -2.66 -20.21
C TYR A 25 -15.21 -3.77 -21.10
N VAL A 26 -14.77 -5.03 -20.92
CA VAL A 26 -15.25 -6.18 -21.71
C VAL A 26 -16.54 -6.77 -21.12
N LEU A 27 -16.75 -6.67 -19.80
CA LEU A 27 -17.88 -7.21 -19.04
C LEU A 27 -18.71 -6.07 -18.41
N ASP A 28 -19.22 -5.18 -19.26
CA ASP A 28 -20.00 -3.98 -18.87
C ASP A 28 -21.30 -4.33 -18.12
N ASP A 29 -21.87 -5.51 -18.35
CA ASP A 29 -23.14 -5.97 -17.76
C ASP A 29 -22.94 -6.88 -16.52
N SER A 30 -21.75 -6.84 -15.91
CA SER A 30 -21.42 -7.67 -14.76
C SER A 30 -22.02 -7.12 -13.47
N VAL A 31 -22.48 -8.04 -12.62
CA VAL A 31 -23.05 -7.78 -11.29
C VAL A 31 -21.99 -7.26 -10.30
N ILE A 32 -20.70 -7.35 -10.65
CA ILE A 32 -19.55 -6.97 -9.82
C ILE A 32 -18.90 -5.71 -10.39
N ASP A 33 -18.73 -4.67 -9.57
CA ASP A 33 -17.93 -3.50 -9.93
C ASP A 33 -16.44 -3.82 -9.85
N PHE A 34 -15.90 -4.31 -10.97
CA PHE A 34 -14.47 -4.58 -11.12
C PHE A 34 -13.61 -3.31 -10.95
N MET A 35 -14.16 -2.13 -11.22
CA MET A 35 -13.45 -0.87 -11.06
C MET A 35 -13.21 -0.62 -9.56
N SER A 36 -14.27 -0.62 -8.75
CA SER A 36 -14.18 -0.47 -7.30
C SER A 36 -13.27 -1.51 -6.64
N LEU A 37 -13.33 -2.77 -7.12
CA LEU A 37 -12.45 -3.84 -6.66
C LEU A 37 -10.97 -3.58 -7.04
N SER A 38 -10.70 -3.01 -8.20
CA SER A 38 -9.33 -2.68 -8.61
C SER A 38 -8.77 -1.48 -7.83
N THR A 39 -9.58 -0.46 -7.57
CA THR A 39 -9.10 0.77 -6.93
C THR A 39 -8.98 0.69 -5.43
N LEU A 40 -9.86 -0.07 -4.77
CA LEU A 40 -9.86 -0.14 -3.31
C LEU A 40 -8.90 -1.23 -2.82
N PRO A 41 -9.23 -2.53 -2.81
CA PRO A 41 -8.35 -3.54 -2.20
C PRO A 41 -6.99 -3.64 -2.89
N ILE A 42 -6.97 -3.67 -4.23
CA ILE A 42 -5.70 -3.77 -4.98
C ILE A 42 -4.93 -2.45 -4.94
N GLY A 43 -5.62 -1.31 -4.96
CA GLY A 43 -5.00 0.00 -4.74
C GLY A 43 -4.31 0.10 -3.39
N TRP A 44 -4.95 -0.34 -2.31
CA TRP A 44 -4.38 -0.38 -0.95
C TRP A 44 -3.14 -1.28 -0.86
N MET A 45 -3.21 -2.49 -1.42
CA MET A 45 -2.06 -3.39 -1.46
C MET A 45 -0.88 -2.77 -2.22
N ARG A 46 -1.16 -2.11 -3.36
CA ARG A 46 -0.15 -1.43 -4.17
C ARG A 46 0.47 -0.25 -3.43
N TYR A 47 -0.34 0.61 -2.80
CA TYR A 47 0.11 1.76 -2.02
C TYR A 47 1.05 1.32 -0.89
N THR A 48 0.66 0.27 -0.19
CA THR A 48 1.46 -0.29 0.92
C THR A 48 2.77 -0.87 0.41
N GLY A 49 2.76 -1.62 -0.69
CA GLY A 49 3.97 -2.19 -1.28
C GLY A 49 4.96 -1.12 -1.74
N LEU A 50 4.48 -0.02 -2.33
CA LEU A 50 5.31 1.13 -2.72
C LEU A 50 5.96 1.80 -1.52
N ASN A 51 5.18 2.01 -0.44
CA ASN A 51 5.71 2.57 0.80
C ASN A 51 6.79 1.66 1.41
N ILE A 52 6.54 0.35 1.52
CA ILE A 52 7.55 -0.61 2.01
C ILE A 52 8.84 -0.54 1.18
N SER A 53 8.73 -0.54 -0.16
CA SER A 53 9.89 -0.42 -1.05
C SER A 53 10.65 0.90 -0.84
N GLY A 54 9.94 2.01 -0.66
CA GLY A 54 10.51 3.31 -0.33
C GLY A 54 11.30 3.30 0.98
N TRP A 55 10.75 2.69 2.04
CA TRP A 55 11.43 2.54 3.33
C TRP A 55 12.67 1.65 3.25
N ILE A 56 12.60 0.54 2.53
CA ILE A 56 13.76 -0.34 2.30
C ILE A 56 14.85 0.41 1.52
N THR A 57 14.47 1.19 0.49
CA THR A 57 15.41 2.00 -0.29
C THR A 57 16.10 3.03 0.58
N ALA A 58 15.36 3.74 1.44
CA ALA A 58 15.91 4.71 2.36
C ALA A 58 16.89 4.08 3.36
N LEU A 59 16.58 2.90 3.90
CA LEU A 59 17.50 2.16 4.77
C LEU A 59 18.80 1.77 4.05
N ILE A 60 18.71 1.27 2.82
CA ILE A 60 19.88 0.91 2.02
C ILE A 60 20.72 2.16 1.69
N ALA A 61 20.09 3.26 1.30
CA ALA A 61 20.80 4.52 1.02
C ALA A 61 21.52 5.04 2.26
N THR A 62 20.86 4.99 3.42
CA THR A 62 21.42 5.38 4.71
C THR A 62 22.62 4.51 5.07
N GLU A 63 22.53 3.19 4.90
CA GLU A 63 23.65 2.25 5.09
C GLU A 63 24.87 2.68 4.25
N ARG A 64 24.66 2.92 2.95
CA ARG A 64 25.73 3.30 2.02
C ARG A 64 26.35 4.66 2.37
N CYS A 65 25.54 5.62 2.81
CA CYS A 65 26.01 6.93 3.25
C CYS A 65 26.88 6.81 4.51
N PHE A 66 26.41 6.12 5.55
CA PHE A 66 27.17 5.90 6.79
C PHE A 66 28.47 5.13 6.54
N CYS A 67 28.48 4.19 5.59
CA CYS A 67 29.69 3.49 5.18
C CYS A 67 30.81 4.42 4.70
N VAL A 68 30.45 5.52 4.03
CA VAL A 68 31.40 6.49 3.46
C VAL A 68 31.77 7.55 4.50
N VAL A 69 30.79 8.06 5.26
CA VAL A 69 30.99 9.19 6.18
C VAL A 69 31.69 8.76 7.47
N ILE A 70 31.40 7.57 8.03
CA ILE A 70 31.94 7.14 9.33
C ILE A 70 32.50 5.71 9.26
N PRO A 71 33.58 5.46 8.50
CA PRO A 71 34.09 4.11 8.20
C PRO A 71 34.48 3.29 9.45
N PHE A 72 34.86 3.94 10.55
CA PHE A 72 35.25 3.27 11.81
C PHE A 72 34.07 2.84 12.70
N HIS A 73 32.88 3.45 12.56
CA HIS A 73 31.73 3.16 13.43
C HIS A 73 30.67 2.25 12.77
N VAL A 74 30.78 2.04 11.45
CA VAL A 74 29.87 1.20 10.64
C VAL A 74 29.82 -0.24 11.15
N LYS A 75 30.97 -0.84 11.52
CA LYS A 75 31.01 -2.22 12.01
C LYS A 75 30.24 -2.44 13.31
N ARG A 76 29.99 -1.37 14.08
CA ARG A 76 29.22 -1.43 15.34
C ARG A 76 27.75 -1.02 15.15
N LEU A 77 27.47 0.00 14.34
CA LEU A 77 26.11 0.51 14.09
C LEU A 77 25.32 -0.32 13.07
N CYS A 78 25.95 -0.78 11.99
CA CYS A 78 25.30 -1.56 10.93
C CYS A 78 25.41 -3.07 11.20
N THR A 79 24.89 -3.52 12.33
CA THR A 79 24.84 -4.96 12.63
C THR A 79 23.72 -5.61 11.81
N ARG A 80 24.02 -6.73 11.12
CA ARG A 80 23.00 -7.55 10.40
C ARG A 80 21.69 -7.79 11.19
N PRO A 81 21.69 -8.11 12.50
CA PRO A 81 20.44 -8.31 13.22
C PRO A 81 19.57 -7.05 13.32
N LEU A 82 20.16 -5.86 13.45
CA LEU A 82 19.39 -4.60 13.49
C LEU A 82 18.67 -4.35 12.16
N TYR A 83 19.32 -4.61 11.03
CA TYR A 83 18.67 -4.48 9.71
C TYR A 83 17.52 -5.46 9.52
N ILE A 84 17.69 -6.71 10.00
CA ILE A 84 16.61 -7.70 9.95
C ILE A 84 15.44 -7.26 10.83
N ILE A 85 15.71 -6.76 12.05
CA ILE A 85 14.68 -6.25 12.96
C ILE A 85 13.96 -5.05 12.33
N ALA A 86 14.69 -4.09 11.75
CA ALA A 86 14.11 -2.93 11.10
C ALA A 86 13.23 -3.33 9.91
N LEU A 87 13.67 -4.28 9.10
CA LEU A 87 12.92 -4.79 7.96
C LEU A 87 11.65 -5.51 8.42
N VAL A 88 11.74 -6.39 9.41
CA VAL A 88 10.57 -7.05 10.01
C VAL A 88 9.61 -6.02 10.61
N ALA A 89 10.11 -5.00 11.30
CA ALA A 89 9.29 -3.93 11.86
C ALA A 89 8.53 -3.17 10.77
N ILE A 90 9.18 -2.80 9.66
CA ILE A 90 8.54 -2.17 8.51
C ILE A 90 7.39 -3.05 8.01
N TYR A 91 7.65 -4.32 7.71
CA TYR A 91 6.59 -5.23 7.26
C TYR A 91 5.46 -5.37 8.27
N CYS A 92 5.77 -5.54 9.56
CA CYS A 92 4.75 -5.68 10.62
C CYS A 92 3.87 -4.45 10.75
N VAL A 93 4.44 -3.24 10.69
CA VAL A 93 3.69 -1.98 10.73
C VAL A 93 2.73 -1.94 9.56
N TYR A 94 3.23 -2.09 8.33
CA TYR A 94 2.40 -2.00 7.13
C TYR A 94 1.35 -3.10 7.01
N PHE A 95 1.68 -4.35 7.33
CA PHE A 95 0.68 -5.43 7.37
C PHE A 95 -0.35 -5.22 8.49
N GLY A 96 0.06 -4.71 9.64
CA GLY A 96 -0.83 -4.39 10.75
C GLY A 96 -1.88 -3.33 10.41
N PHE A 97 -1.62 -2.47 9.42
CA PHE A 97 -2.58 -1.49 8.90
C PHE A 97 -3.40 -2.01 7.71
N VAL A 98 -2.79 -2.77 6.80
CA VAL A 98 -3.51 -3.29 5.63
C VAL A 98 -4.55 -4.33 6.01
N ILE A 99 -4.24 -5.22 6.96
CA ILE A 99 -5.16 -6.27 7.41
C ILE A 99 -6.51 -5.70 7.89
N PRO A 100 -6.56 -4.74 8.83
CA PRO A 100 -7.83 -4.18 9.27
C PRO A 100 -8.55 -3.41 8.16
N VAL A 101 -7.84 -2.74 7.24
CA VAL A 101 -8.47 -2.08 6.09
C VAL A 101 -9.20 -3.11 5.21
N ILE A 102 -8.54 -4.20 4.85
CA ILE A 102 -9.16 -5.29 4.06
C ILE A 102 -10.35 -5.93 4.79
N ILE A 103 -10.27 -6.06 6.12
CA ILE A 103 -11.37 -6.64 6.93
C ILE A 103 -12.55 -5.66 7.05
N LEU A 104 -12.29 -4.35 7.09
CA LEU A 104 -13.31 -3.31 7.19
C LEU A 104 -13.97 -2.99 5.85
N GLU A 105 -13.32 -3.30 4.73
CA GLU A 105 -13.93 -3.25 3.40
C GLU A 105 -15.12 -4.21 3.33
N ARG A 106 -16.33 -3.64 3.47
CA ARG A 106 -17.57 -4.39 3.31
C ARG A 106 -18.03 -4.31 1.86
N PHE A 107 -18.17 -5.46 1.23
CA PHE A 107 -18.89 -5.56 -0.03
C PHE A 107 -20.37 -5.32 0.23
N THR A 108 -20.90 -4.24 -0.34
CA THR A 108 -22.32 -3.88 -0.20
C THR A 108 -22.96 -3.85 -1.57
N TRP A 109 -24.19 -4.34 -1.64
CA TRP A 109 -25.01 -4.19 -2.84
C TRP A 109 -25.57 -2.77 -2.88
N GLN A 110 -25.08 -1.94 -3.80
CA GLN A 110 -25.63 -0.61 -4.02
C GLN A 110 -26.49 -0.60 -5.30
N PRO A 111 -27.70 -0.01 -5.25
CA PRO A 111 -28.52 0.15 -6.44
C PRO A 111 -27.92 1.24 -7.33
N LEU A 112 -27.65 0.92 -8.60
CA LEU A 112 -27.33 1.95 -9.59
C LEU A 112 -28.61 2.75 -9.86
N PRO A 113 -28.57 4.10 -9.80
CA PRO A 113 -29.71 4.91 -10.18
C PRO A 113 -29.99 4.64 -11.66
N ALA A 114 -31.16 4.06 -11.94
CA ALA A 114 -31.59 3.77 -13.28
C ALA A 114 -31.68 5.08 -14.08
N ASP A 115 -30.99 5.15 -15.21
CA ASP A 115 -31.21 6.21 -16.16
C ASP A 115 -32.69 6.17 -16.55
N ASN A 116 -33.32 7.34 -16.46
CA ASN A 116 -34.75 7.52 -16.65
C ASN A 116 -35.24 6.76 -17.89
N TYR A 117 -36.50 6.35 -17.84
CA TYR A 117 -37.34 5.84 -18.93
C TYR A 117 -37.66 4.33 -18.94
N ASN A 118 -36.88 3.39 -18.38
CA ASN A 118 -37.28 1.96 -18.29
C ASN A 118 -36.60 1.18 -17.13
N ALA A 119 -36.73 1.68 -15.89
CA ALA A 119 -35.88 1.28 -14.76
C ALA A 119 -36.09 -0.15 -14.21
N THR A 120 -35.36 -1.13 -14.74
CA THR A 120 -34.89 -2.25 -13.91
C THR A 120 -33.77 -1.72 -13.00
N VAL A 121 -33.95 -1.80 -11.68
CA VAL A 121 -32.91 -1.40 -10.72
C VAL A 121 -31.80 -2.47 -10.78
N HIS A 122 -30.66 -2.13 -11.37
CA HIS A 122 -29.49 -2.99 -11.37
C HIS A 122 -28.76 -2.79 -10.03
N TYR A 123 -28.50 -3.89 -9.33
CA TYR A 123 -27.67 -3.91 -8.13
C TYR A 123 -26.26 -4.27 -8.55
N VAL A 124 -25.30 -3.44 -8.18
CA VAL A 124 -23.89 -3.74 -8.39
C VAL A 124 -23.22 -3.91 -7.03
N LEU A 125 -22.38 -4.92 -6.92
CA LEU A 125 -21.58 -5.15 -5.72
C LEU A 125 -20.43 -4.14 -5.72
N THR A 126 -20.55 -3.10 -4.90
CA THR A 126 -19.51 -2.08 -4.70
C THR A 126 -18.93 -2.21 -3.29
N VAL A 127 -17.67 -1.82 -3.13
CA VAL A 127 -17.04 -1.76 -1.81
C VAL A 127 -17.52 -0.49 -1.12
N ALA A 128 -18.16 -0.61 0.04
CA ALA A 128 -18.57 0.55 0.82
C ALA A 128 -17.33 1.24 1.41
N VAL A 129 -17.06 2.46 0.96
CA VAL A 129 -16.03 3.32 1.54
C VAL A 129 -16.64 4.04 2.75
N ASP A 130 -16.17 3.69 3.93
CA ASP A 130 -16.55 4.31 5.20
C ASP A 130 -15.54 5.43 5.55
N ASP A 131 -16.00 6.54 6.12
CA ASP A 131 -15.17 7.72 6.48
C ASP A 131 -14.04 7.36 7.47
N THR A 132 -14.22 6.26 8.20
CA THR A 132 -13.23 5.70 9.11
C THR A 132 -11.96 5.23 8.39
N ILE A 133 -12.08 4.67 7.18
CA ILE A 133 -10.95 4.19 6.36
C ILE A 133 -10.10 5.38 5.90
N VAL A 134 -10.77 6.46 5.45
CA VAL A 134 -10.11 7.71 5.03
C VAL A 134 -9.38 8.39 6.18
N THR A 135 -9.92 8.28 7.41
CA THR A 135 -9.27 8.85 8.59
C THR A 135 -8.03 8.03 8.99
N LEU A 136 -8.10 6.70 8.89
CA LEU A 136 -6.97 5.81 9.16
C LEU A 136 -5.83 6.01 8.15
N GLU A 137 -6.16 6.27 6.88
CA GLU A 137 -5.21 6.63 5.82
C GLU A 137 -4.38 7.87 6.20
N LYS A 138 -5.07 8.96 6.55
CA LYS A 138 -4.41 10.22 6.91
C LYS A 138 -3.47 10.06 8.11
N LEU A 139 -3.85 9.23 9.07
CA LEU A 139 -3.00 8.94 10.22
C LEU A 139 -1.76 8.12 9.83
N LEU A 140 -1.91 7.11 8.97
CA LEU A 140 -0.78 6.31 8.48
C LEU A 140 0.21 7.19 7.73
N ASP A 141 -0.29 8.01 6.81
CA ASP A 141 0.55 8.88 5.98
C ASP A 141 1.30 9.90 6.87
N SER A 142 0.61 10.46 7.86
CA SER A 142 1.23 11.34 8.85
C SER A 142 2.33 10.64 9.67
N ILE A 143 2.12 9.39 10.11
CA ILE A 143 3.11 8.64 10.89
C ILE A 143 4.33 8.31 10.02
N CYS A 144 4.11 7.89 8.78
CA CYS A 144 5.19 7.56 7.85
C CYS A 144 6.03 8.78 7.49
N VAL A 145 5.40 9.91 7.17
CA VAL A 145 6.11 11.18 6.90
C VAL A 145 6.92 11.62 8.12
N PHE A 146 6.35 11.51 9.32
CA PHE A 146 7.06 11.85 10.54
C PHE A 146 8.26 10.93 10.79
N GLY A 147 8.12 9.63 10.54
CA GLY A 147 9.21 8.66 10.63
C GLY A 147 10.35 8.96 9.64
N PHE A 148 10.03 9.30 8.39
CA PHE A 148 11.03 9.73 7.40
C PHE A 148 11.73 11.02 7.81
N ALA A 149 10.98 11.99 8.35
CA ALA A 149 11.54 13.24 8.85
C ALA A 149 12.53 13.00 10.00
N LEU A 150 12.20 12.11 10.94
CA LEU A 150 13.12 11.76 12.04
C LEU A 150 14.36 11.01 11.56
N LEU A 151 14.21 10.04 10.64
CA LEU A 151 15.37 9.34 10.08
C LEU A 151 16.29 10.29 9.34
N SER A 152 15.75 11.23 8.55
CA SER A 152 16.58 12.20 7.83
C SER A 152 17.34 13.13 8.79
N GLN A 153 16.73 13.53 9.91
CA GLN A 153 17.41 14.32 10.95
C GLN A 153 18.53 13.54 11.64
N ILE A 154 18.35 12.24 11.89
CA ILE A 154 19.40 11.38 12.48
C ILE A 154 20.60 11.19 11.54
N VAL A 155 20.39 11.23 10.21
CA VAL A 155 21.48 11.14 9.22
C VAL A 155 22.26 12.45 9.09
N LEU A 156 21.61 13.58 9.37
CA LEU A 156 22.19 14.93 9.23
C LEU A 156 22.95 15.40 10.49
N LEU A 157 22.70 14.77 11.64
CA LEU A 157 23.39 14.97 12.92
C LEU A 157 24.65 14.09 13.04
#